data_AF-A0A3Q9WM68-F1
#
_entry.id   AF-A0A3Q9WM68-F1
#
_cell.length_a   1.000
_cell.length_b   1.000
_cell.length_c   1.000
_cell.angle_alpha   90.00
_cell.angle_beta   90.00
_cell.angle_gamma   90.00
#
_symmetry.space_group_name_H-M   'P 1'
#
loop_
_entity.id
_entity.type
_entity.pdbx_description
1 polymer ?
#
loop_
_entity_poly.entity_id
_entity_poly.type
_entity_poly.pdbx_seq_one_letter_code
_entity_poly.pdbx_strand_id
1 'polypeptide(L)'
;MTIGINTSPLAGKVKGAKVTARQVKDRLDKELIGNVSLRVLPTARPDAWEVQGRGELALAILVEQMRREGFELTVGKPQVVTRTIDGKIHEPMEHMTIDVPEEYLGGVTQLMAARKGRMTNMANHGTGWVRMEFIVPARGLIGFRTRFLTDTRGAGIAASISEGYEPWAGDIESTAPTDR
;
A
#
# COMPACT_ATOMS: atom_id res chain seq x y z
N MET A 1 -5.65 -4.77 -5.03
CA MET A 1 -4.91 -6.03 -4.74
C MET A 1 -5.86 -7.20 -4.91
N THR A 2 -5.38 -8.40 -5.17
CA THR A 2 -6.24 -9.59 -5.26
C THR A 2 -6.28 -10.29 -3.91
N ILE A 3 -7.47 -10.56 -3.38
CA ILE A 3 -7.67 -11.40 -2.19
C ILE A 3 -8.36 -12.68 -2.64
N GLY A 4 -7.77 -13.84 -2.32
CA GLY A 4 -8.32 -15.14 -2.64
C GLY A 4 -8.36 -16.06 -1.42
N ILE A 5 -9.02 -17.21 -1.58
CA ILE A 5 -8.98 -18.26 -0.56
C ILE A 5 -7.57 -18.87 -0.45
N ASN A 6 -7.27 -19.48 0.68
CA ASN A 6 -6.06 -20.28 0.84
C ASN A 6 -6.22 -21.63 0.10
N THR A 7 -5.51 -21.80 -1.02
CA THR A 7 -5.46 -23.07 -1.78
C THR A 7 -4.20 -23.90 -1.50
N SER A 8 -3.44 -23.57 -0.46
CA SER A 8 -2.20 -24.29 -0.12
C SER A 8 -2.50 -25.64 0.57
N PRO A 9 -1.54 -26.59 0.57
CA PRO A 9 -1.67 -27.87 1.30
C PRO A 9 -1.84 -27.73 2.83
N LEU A 10 -1.67 -26.52 3.36
CA LEU A 10 -1.83 -26.20 4.78
C LEU A 10 -3.20 -25.60 5.11
N ALA A 11 -4.05 -25.36 4.11
CA ALA A 11 -5.34 -24.73 4.28
C ALA A 11 -6.22 -25.49 5.28
N GLY A 12 -6.77 -24.78 6.27
CA GLY A 12 -7.72 -25.31 7.22
C GLY A 12 -7.12 -26.21 8.31
N LYS A 13 -5.78 -26.27 8.43
CA LYS A 13 -5.12 -27.00 9.53
C LYS A 13 -5.30 -26.33 10.88
N VAL A 14 -5.53 -25.01 10.91
CA VAL A 14 -5.82 -24.28 12.14
C VAL A 14 -7.29 -24.52 12.52
N LYS A 15 -7.51 -25.01 13.74
CA LYS A 15 -8.87 -25.27 14.24
C LYS A 15 -9.70 -23.98 14.22
N GLY A 16 -10.83 -24.01 13.52
CA GLY A 16 -11.72 -22.86 13.39
C GLY A 16 -11.36 -21.88 12.26
N ALA A 17 -10.42 -22.24 11.37
CA ALA A 17 -10.07 -21.43 10.22
C ALA A 17 -11.27 -21.22 9.27
N LYS A 18 -11.42 -19.99 8.79
CA LYS A 18 -12.39 -19.61 7.75
C LYS A 18 -11.68 -19.60 6.40
N VAL A 19 -11.93 -20.63 5.60
CA VAL A 19 -11.19 -20.91 4.35
C VAL A 19 -12.06 -20.86 3.10
N THR A 20 -13.40 -20.88 3.26
CA THR A 20 -14.31 -21.01 2.11
C THR A 20 -14.49 -19.69 1.38
N ALA A 21 -14.70 -19.76 0.07
CA ALA A 21 -14.98 -18.58 -0.76
C ALA A 21 -16.19 -17.78 -0.25
N ARG A 22 -17.23 -18.48 0.20
CA ARG A 22 -18.43 -17.85 0.79
C ARG A 22 -18.10 -17.03 2.04
N GLN A 23 -17.36 -17.61 3.00
CA GLN A 23 -16.98 -16.91 4.22
C GLN A 23 -16.17 -15.63 3.91
N VAL A 24 -15.21 -15.72 2.99
CA VAL A 24 -14.39 -14.57 2.58
C VAL A 24 -15.26 -13.50 1.92
N LYS A 25 -16.13 -13.89 0.98
CA LYS A 25 -17.04 -12.96 0.29
C LYS A 25 -17.98 -12.26 1.25
N ASP A 26 -18.63 -13.00 2.14
CA ASP A 26 -19.55 -12.44 3.13
C ASP A 26 -18.85 -11.39 4.03
N ARG A 27 -17.58 -11.62 4.38
CA ARG A 27 -16.79 -10.68 5.17
C ARG A 27 -16.38 -9.43 4.40
N LEU A 28 -15.99 -9.58 3.13
CA LEU A 28 -15.70 -8.46 2.24
C LEU A 28 -16.95 -7.60 2.01
N ASP A 29 -18.11 -8.24 1.82
CA ASP A 29 -19.38 -7.53 1.64
C ASP A 29 -19.80 -6.78 2.90
N LYS A 30 -19.55 -7.37 4.08
CA LYS A 30 -19.76 -6.68 5.35
C LYS A 30 -18.88 -5.44 5.50
N GLU A 31 -17.65 -5.47 4.99
CA GLU A 31 -16.75 -4.31 5.02
C GLU A 31 -17.30 -3.14 4.19
N LEU A 32 -17.94 -3.43 3.05
CA LEU A 32 -18.50 -2.42 2.15
C LEU A 32 -19.64 -1.59 2.80
N ILE A 33 -20.30 -2.11 3.83
CA ILE A 33 -21.39 -1.41 4.53
C ILE A 33 -20.84 -0.18 5.28
N GLY A 34 -19.67 -0.31 5.93
CA GLY A 34 -19.07 0.75 6.73
C GLY A 34 -17.97 1.54 6.03
N ASN A 35 -17.38 0.98 4.97
CA ASN A 35 -16.18 1.52 4.34
C ASN A 35 -16.45 1.96 2.89
N VAL A 36 -16.90 3.21 2.73
CA VAL A 36 -17.19 3.82 1.40
C VAL A 36 -15.97 3.94 0.48
N SER A 37 -14.76 3.74 1.02
CA SER A 37 -13.53 3.85 0.27
C SER A 37 -13.08 2.54 -0.39
N LEU A 38 -13.73 1.43 -0.02
CA LEU A 38 -13.41 0.11 -0.53
C LEU A 38 -14.29 -0.23 -1.73
N ARG A 39 -13.72 -0.91 -2.71
CA ARG A 39 -14.47 -1.56 -3.80
C ARG A 39 -14.00 -3.00 -3.91
N VAL A 40 -14.95 -3.91 -4.08
CA VAL A 40 -14.70 -5.33 -4.28
C VAL A 40 -15.28 -5.71 -5.63
N LEU A 41 -14.42 -6.16 -6.54
CA LEU A 41 -14.78 -6.54 -7.90
C LEU A 41 -14.57 -8.05 -8.09
N PRO A 42 -15.46 -8.73 -8.82
CA PRO A 42 -15.26 -10.13 -9.15
C PRO A 42 -14.07 -10.28 -10.10
N THR A 43 -13.36 -11.40 -10.01
CA THR A 43 -12.32 -11.78 -10.98
C THR A 43 -12.84 -12.90 -11.89
N ALA A 44 -12.03 -13.38 -12.82
CA ALA A 44 -12.34 -14.57 -13.62
C ALA A 44 -12.44 -15.85 -12.76
N ARG A 45 -11.93 -15.82 -11.52
CA ARG A 45 -11.96 -16.93 -10.58
C ARG A 45 -13.06 -16.70 -9.53
N PRO A 46 -13.90 -17.70 -9.23
CA PRO A 46 -14.97 -17.57 -8.24
C PRO A 46 -14.47 -17.52 -6.78
N ASP A 47 -13.18 -17.80 -6.57
CA ASP A 47 -12.53 -17.87 -5.26
C ASP A 47 -11.50 -16.74 -5.04
N ALA A 48 -11.54 -15.70 -5.89
CA ALA A 48 -10.68 -14.53 -5.79
C ALA A 48 -11.41 -13.24 -6.20
N TRP A 49 -11.07 -12.14 -5.52
CA TRP A 49 -11.67 -10.82 -5.72
C TRP A 49 -10.58 -9.76 -5.84
N GLU A 50 -10.81 -8.79 -6.71
CA GLU A 50 -10.01 -7.59 -6.75
C GLU A 50 -10.58 -6.60 -5.71
N VAL A 51 -9.75 -6.28 -4.72
CA VAL A 51 -10.08 -5.35 -3.64
C VAL A 51 -9.27 -4.07 -3.83
N GLN A 52 -9.99 -2.98 -4.05
CA GLN A 52 -9.45 -1.63 -4.22
C GLN A 52 -9.79 -0.80 -2.99
N GLY A 53 -8.87 0.08 -2.56
CA GLY A 53 -9.03 0.93 -1.38
C GLY A 53 -8.16 2.18 -1.45
N ARG A 54 -8.27 3.06 -0.44
CA ARG A 54 -7.47 4.29 -0.29
C ARG A 54 -6.04 3.99 0.18
N GLY A 55 -5.27 3.31 -0.66
CA GLY A 55 -3.86 3.02 -0.43
C GLY A 55 -3.58 1.67 0.21
N GLU A 56 -2.28 1.33 0.25
CA GLU A 56 -1.79 0.02 0.73
C GLU A 56 -2.14 -0.21 2.21
N LEU A 57 -2.00 0.81 3.06
CA LEU A 57 -2.22 0.67 4.50
C LEU A 57 -3.67 0.28 4.83
N ALA A 58 -4.65 0.90 4.19
CA ALA A 58 -6.06 0.58 4.40
C ALA A 58 -6.35 -0.89 4.07
N LEU A 59 -5.78 -1.39 2.98
CA LEU A 59 -5.94 -2.79 2.55
C LEU A 59 -5.19 -3.75 3.48
N ALA A 60 -3.99 -3.38 3.93
CA ALA A 60 -3.23 -4.18 4.90
C ALA A 60 -3.97 -4.31 6.24
N ILE A 61 -4.63 -3.24 6.71
CA ILE A 61 -5.46 -3.26 7.92
C ILE A 61 -6.63 -4.24 7.75
N LEU A 62 -7.33 -4.20 6.62
CA LEU A 62 -8.43 -5.14 6.34
C LEU A 62 -7.94 -6.59 6.39
N VAL A 63 -6.83 -6.89 5.71
CA VAL A 63 -6.24 -8.25 5.71
C VAL A 63 -5.85 -8.69 7.12
N GLU A 64 -5.22 -7.81 7.91
CA GLU A 64 -4.82 -8.13 9.28
C GLU A 64 -6.02 -8.33 10.21
N GLN A 65 -7.10 -7.55 10.04
CA GLN A 65 -8.35 -7.76 10.76
C GLN A 65 -8.96 -9.12 10.41
N MET A 66 -9.06 -9.47 9.12
CA MET A 66 -9.53 -10.78 8.69
C MET A 66 -8.66 -11.91 9.26
N ARG A 67 -7.33 -11.75 9.28
CA ARG A 67 -6.43 -12.72 9.91
C ARG A 67 -6.75 -12.91 11.40
N ARG A 68 -6.98 -11.82 12.15
CA ARG A 68 -7.38 -11.86 13.57
C ARG A 68 -8.76 -12.49 13.79
N GLU A 69 -9.64 -12.38 12.81
CA GLU A 69 -10.95 -13.03 12.79
C GLU A 69 -10.89 -14.52 12.40
N GLY A 70 -9.69 -15.08 12.16
CA GLY A 70 -9.46 -16.49 11.85
C GLY A 70 -9.58 -16.85 10.36
N PHE A 71 -9.52 -15.87 9.46
CA PHE A 71 -9.50 -16.15 8.03
C PHE A 71 -8.11 -16.58 7.55
N GLU A 72 -8.08 -17.59 6.68
CA GLU A 72 -6.90 -17.96 5.92
C GLU A 72 -7.08 -17.53 4.47
N LEU A 73 -6.21 -16.63 4.01
CA LEU A 73 -6.34 -15.92 2.74
C LEU A 73 -5.03 -16.03 1.94
N THR A 74 -5.14 -15.87 0.63
CA THR A 74 -4.02 -15.44 -0.21
C THR A 74 -4.19 -13.98 -0.59
N VAL A 75 -3.08 -13.23 -0.62
CA VAL A 75 -3.09 -11.82 -0.99
C VAL A 75 -2.04 -11.60 -2.09
N GLY A 76 -2.49 -11.10 -3.23
CA GLY A 76 -1.63 -10.73 -4.35
C GLY A 76 -0.95 -9.39 -4.14
N LYS A 77 0.12 -9.14 -4.91
CA LYS A 77 0.87 -7.88 -4.87
C LYS A 77 -0.08 -6.67 -5.03
N PRO A 78 0.02 -5.64 -4.17
CA PRO A 78 -0.74 -4.42 -4.38
C PRO A 78 -0.34 -3.77 -5.71
N GLN A 79 -1.35 -3.24 -6.41
CA GLN A 79 -1.18 -2.53 -7.67
C GLN A 79 -1.98 -1.23 -7.59
N VAL A 80 -1.49 -0.20 -8.27
CA VAL A 80 -2.21 1.06 -8.39
C VAL A 80 -3.30 0.94 -9.45
N VAL A 81 -4.42 1.62 -9.21
CA VAL A 81 -5.50 1.73 -10.20
C VAL A 81 -5.18 2.92 -11.10
N THR A 82 -4.75 2.64 -12.33
CA THR A 82 -4.48 3.66 -13.34
C THR A 82 -5.77 4.18 -13.97
N ARG A 83 -5.70 5.37 -14.58
CA ARG A 83 -6.80 5.95 -15.35
C ARG A 83 -6.27 6.45 -16.69
N THR A 84 -7.08 6.30 -17.74
CA THR A 84 -6.79 6.96 -19.02
C THR A 84 -7.51 8.29 -19.04
N ILE A 85 -6.74 9.38 -19.14
CA ILE A 85 -7.23 10.76 -19.22
C ILE A 85 -6.57 11.37 -20.46
N ASP A 86 -7.38 11.88 -21.39
CA ASP A 86 -6.93 12.47 -22.66
C ASP A 86 -5.96 11.57 -23.45
N GLY A 87 -6.27 10.27 -23.49
CA GLY A 87 -5.46 9.26 -24.20
C GLY A 87 -4.14 8.89 -23.51
N LYS A 88 -3.83 9.44 -22.34
CA LYS A 88 -2.61 9.14 -21.57
C LYS A 88 -2.93 8.37 -20.29
N ILE A 89 -2.08 7.40 -19.97
CA ILE A 89 -2.16 6.67 -18.71
C ILE A 89 -1.69 7.59 -17.58
N HIS A 90 -2.53 7.71 -16.57
CA HIS A 90 -2.27 8.42 -15.33
C HIS A 90 -2.24 7.44 -14.16
N GLU A 91 -1.37 7.70 -13.18
CA GLU A 91 -1.29 6.98 -11.93
C GLU A 91 -1.61 7.90 -10.74
N PRO A 92 -2.13 7.34 -9.63
CA PRO A 92 -2.44 8.13 -8.45
C PRO A 92 -1.16 8.61 -7.76
N MET A 93 -1.18 9.85 -7.32
CA MET A 93 -0.10 10.50 -6.57
C MET A 93 -0.47 10.66 -5.10
N GLU A 94 0.54 10.75 -4.25
CA GLU A 94 0.43 10.94 -2.81
C GLU A 94 1.32 12.14 -2.40
N HIS A 95 0.77 13.03 -1.59
CA HIS A 95 1.50 14.07 -0.89
C HIS A 95 2.04 13.47 0.41
N MET A 96 3.34 13.24 0.44
CA MET A 96 4.06 12.54 1.49
C MET A 96 4.80 13.56 2.37
N THR A 97 4.42 13.65 3.64
CA THR A 97 5.12 14.43 4.66
C THR A 97 6.00 13.50 5.51
N ILE A 98 7.28 13.82 5.61
CA ILE A 98 8.27 13.05 6.37
C ILE A 98 8.99 13.96 7.35
N ASP A 99 9.03 13.58 8.61
CA ASP A 99 9.84 14.21 9.65
C ASP A 99 10.92 13.23 10.12
N VAL A 100 12.19 13.64 10.10
CA VAL A 100 13.31 12.84 10.59
C VAL A 100 14.38 13.70 11.27
N PRO A 101 15.18 13.12 12.18
CA PRO A 101 16.44 13.71 12.60
C PRO A 101 17.36 14.01 11.40
N GLU A 102 18.13 15.10 11.47
CA GLU A 102 19.03 15.55 10.40
C GLU A 102 20.00 14.46 9.90
N GLU A 103 20.45 13.58 10.79
CA GLU A 103 21.35 12.47 10.46
C GLU A 103 20.77 11.48 9.41
N TYR A 104 19.44 11.38 9.29
CA TYR A 104 18.78 10.49 8.34
C TYR A 104 18.36 11.19 7.04
N LEU A 105 18.56 12.51 6.92
CA LEU A 105 18.11 13.31 5.78
C LEU A 105 18.59 12.74 4.43
N GLY A 106 19.89 12.43 4.34
CA GLY A 106 20.48 11.91 3.11
C GLY A 106 19.88 10.56 2.68
N GLY A 107 19.74 9.63 3.62
CA GLY A 107 19.16 8.30 3.37
C GLY A 107 17.71 8.38 2.93
N VAL A 108 16.89 9.20 3.60
CA VAL A 108 15.48 9.38 3.23
C VAL A 108 15.33 10.06 1.87
N THR A 109 16.14 11.06 1.57
CA THR A 109 16.11 11.73 0.27
C THR A 109 16.43 10.75 -0.86
N GLN A 110 17.45 9.90 -0.67
CA GLN A 110 17.79 8.85 -1.64
C GLN A 110 16.68 7.82 -1.78
N LEU A 111 16.08 7.39 -0.67
CA LEU A 111 14.95 6.46 -0.66
C LEU A 111 13.75 7.02 -1.45
N MET A 112 13.44 8.31 -1.32
CA MET A 112 12.35 8.95 -2.05
C MET A 112 12.69 9.16 -3.53
N ALA A 113 13.93 9.51 -3.86
CA ALA A 113 14.38 9.67 -5.24
C ALA A 113 14.25 8.36 -6.05
N ALA A 114 14.63 7.22 -5.46
CA ALA A 114 14.46 5.89 -6.07
C ALA A 114 12.98 5.53 -6.34
N ARG A 115 12.06 6.21 -5.66
CA ARG A 115 10.60 6.01 -5.76
C ARG A 115 9.91 7.07 -6.61
N LYS A 116 10.68 7.86 -7.38
CA LYS A 116 10.20 8.98 -8.20
C LYS A 116 9.50 10.07 -7.37
N GLY A 117 9.85 10.20 -6.08
CA GLY A 117 9.38 11.28 -5.24
C GLY A 117 10.02 12.61 -5.67
N ARG A 118 9.20 13.63 -5.88
CA ARG A 118 9.64 15.00 -6.15
C ARG A 118 9.48 15.82 -4.88
N MET A 119 10.58 16.32 -4.33
CA MET A 119 10.54 17.17 -3.15
C MET A 119 9.86 18.50 -3.52
N THR A 120 8.82 18.86 -2.78
CA THR A 120 8.10 20.13 -2.96
C THR A 120 8.46 21.15 -1.90
N ASN A 121 8.82 20.69 -0.70
CA ASN A 121 9.18 21.55 0.41
C ASN A 121 10.19 20.86 1.33
N MET A 122 11.02 21.67 1.99
CA MET A 122 11.92 21.23 3.04
C MET A 122 12.07 22.36 4.06
N ALA A 123 11.79 22.05 5.32
CA ALA A 123 11.89 22.99 6.42
C ALA A 123 12.75 22.40 7.55
N ASN A 124 13.75 23.16 7.97
CA ASN A 124 14.53 22.88 9.16
C ASN A 124 14.34 24.04 10.14
N HIS A 125 13.86 23.72 11.34
CA HIS A 125 13.54 24.71 12.37
C HIS A 125 14.67 24.89 13.41
N GLY A 126 15.86 24.34 13.15
CA GLY A 126 17.01 24.41 14.07
C GLY A 126 16.88 23.52 15.31
N THR A 127 15.91 22.60 15.32
CA THR A 127 15.64 21.67 16.42
C THR A 127 16.36 20.32 16.27
N GLY A 128 17.16 20.16 15.21
CA GLY A 128 17.79 18.89 14.81
C GLY A 128 16.85 17.95 14.04
N TRP A 129 15.63 18.40 13.73
CA TRP A 129 14.65 17.69 12.91
C TRP A 129 14.38 18.45 11.61
N VAL A 130 14.19 17.69 10.53
CA VAL A 130 13.87 18.20 9.21
C VAL A 130 12.52 17.63 8.77
N ARG A 131 11.63 18.53 8.35
CA ARG A 131 10.40 18.20 7.65
C ARG A 131 10.63 18.28 6.15
N MET A 132 10.26 17.24 5.42
CA MET A 132 10.28 17.19 3.97
C MET A 132 8.89 16.85 3.46
N GLU A 133 8.50 17.46 2.34
CA GLU A 133 7.28 17.15 1.63
C GLU A 133 7.62 16.71 0.21
N PHE A 134 6.95 15.65 -0.25
CA PHE A 134 7.14 15.08 -1.58
C PHE A 134 5.80 14.82 -2.26
N ILE A 135 5.75 15.04 -3.56
CA ILE A 135 4.75 14.39 -4.42
C ILE A 135 5.37 13.13 -4.98
N VAL A 136 4.73 11.99 -4.73
CA VAL A 136 5.26 10.67 -5.10
C VAL A 136 4.15 9.79 -5.69
N PRO A 137 4.43 9.01 -6.74
CA PRO A 137 3.46 8.03 -7.22
C PRO A 137 3.11 7.03 -6.12
N ALA A 138 1.83 6.72 -5.93
CA ALA A 138 1.40 5.76 -4.91
C ALA A 138 2.07 4.38 -5.10
N ARG A 139 2.40 4.02 -6.33
CA ARG A 139 3.17 2.81 -6.68
C ARG A 139 4.59 2.83 -6.10
N GLY A 140 5.20 4.01 -6.07
CA GLY A 140 6.51 4.24 -5.45
C GLY A 140 6.48 4.06 -3.94
N LEU A 141 5.33 4.21 -3.28
CA LEU A 141 5.19 4.02 -1.84
C LEU A 141 4.96 2.56 -1.42
N ILE A 142 4.78 1.63 -2.36
CA ILE A 142 4.60 0.21 -2.03
C ILE A 142 5.84 -0.30 -1.26
N GLY A 143 5.61 -0.82 -0.05
CA GLY A 143 6.68 -1.30 0.83
C GLY A 143 7.64 -0.21 1.33
N PHE A 144 7.31 1.08 1.18
CA PHE A 144 8.10 2.20 1.69
C PHE A 144 8.28 2.12 3.20
N ARG A 145 7.18 1.89 3.93
CA ARG A 145 7.14 1.99 5.40
C ARG A 145 8.17 1.09 6.09
N THR A 146 8.33 -0.15 5.62
CA THR A 146 9.30 -1.08 6.21
C THR A 146 10.73 -0.57 6.04
N ARG A 147 11.12 -0.13 4.84
CA ARG A 147 12.47 0.40 4.60
C ARG A 147 12.72 1.70 5.34
N PHE A 148 11.75 2.61 5.30
CA PHE A 148 11.82 3.87 6.02
C PHE A 148 12.10 3.65 7.51
N LEU A 149 11.34 2.76 8.17
CA LEU A 149 11.57 2.44 9.58
C LEU A 149 12.95 1.81 9.83
N THR A 150 13.44 0.98 8.92
CA THR A 150 14.80 0.42 9.00
C THR A 150 15.87 1.51 8.88
N ASP A 151 15.77 2.35 7.85
CA ASP A 151 16.75 3.38 7.53
C ASP A 151 16.80 4.46 8.62
N THR A 152 15.65 4.81 9.21
CA THR A 152 15.57 5.80 10.30
C THR A 152 15.66 5.18 11.69
N ARG A 153 15.89 3.87 11.82
CA ARG A 153 15.90 3.13 13.09
C ARG A 153 14.64 3.38 13.96
N GLY A 154 13.50 3.54 13.30
CA GLY A 154 12.21 3.83 13.94
C GLY A 154 12.01 5.26 14.43
N ALA A 155 12.97 6.18 14.28
CA ALA A 155 12.83 7.56 14.71
C ALA A 155 11.95 8.41 13.77
N GLY A 156 11.88 8.05 12.49
CA GLY A 156 11.18 8.85 11.49
C GLY A 156 9.66 8.76 11.58
N ILE A 157 9.00 9.87 11.23
CA ILE A 157 7.54 9.98 11.12
C ILE A 157 7.20 10.22 9.66
N ALA A 158 6.19 9.51 9.17
CA ALA A 158 5.77 9.55 7.77
C ALA A 158 4.24 9.50 7.69
N ALA A 159 3.64 10.45 6.97
CA ALA A 159 2.22 10.49 6.67
C ALA A 159 1.98 10.86 5.19
N SER A 160 1.04 10.20 4.54
CA SER A 160 0.64 10.51 3.16
C SER A 160 -0.85 10.78 3.06
N ILE A 161 -1.21 11.64 2.12
CA ILE A 161 -2.59 11.89 1.68
C ILE A 161 -2.63 11.89 0.14
N SER A 162 -3.77 11.51 -0.42
CA SER A 162 -3.92 11.45 -1.88
C SER A 162 -3.79 12.83 -2.52
N GLU A 163 -2.97 12.91 -3.57
CA GLU A 163 -2.69 14.11 -4.39
C GLU A 163 -3.17 13.91 -5.84
N GLY A 164 -4.36 13.34 -6.01
CA GLY A 164 -4.95 13.19 -7.36
C GLY A 164 -4.17 12.23 -8.28
N TYR A 165 -4.13 12.57 -9.58
CA TYR A 165 -3.58 11.73 -10.64
C TYR A 165 -2.66 12.55 -11.55
N GLU A 166 -1.49 12.01 -11.85
CA GLU A 166 -0.53 12.59 -12.81
C GLU A 166 -0.19 11.57 -13.90
N PRO A 167 0.34 12.01 -15.07
CA PRO A 167 0.83 11.12 -16.10
C PRO A 167 1.82 10.10 -15.54
N TRP A 168 1.82 8.88 -16.09
CA TRP A 168 2.69 7.78 -15.68
C TRP A 168 4.15 8.22 -15.49
N ALA A 169 4.69 8.03 -14.29
CA ALA A 169 6.01 8.52 -13.87
C ALA A 169 7.18 7.66 -14.39
N GLY A 170 6.88 6.65 -15.21
CA GLY A 170 7.85 5.70 -15.75
C GLY A 170 8.16 4.55 -14.78
N ASP A 171 9.21 3.81 -15.08
CA ASP A 171 9.55 2.62 -14.31
C ASP A 171 10.08 2.98 -12.91
N ILE A 172 9.60 2.21 -11.92
CA ILE A 172 10.03 2.29 -10.53
C ILE A 172 10.55 0.91 -10.17
N GLU A 173 11.81 0.83 -9.75
CA GLU A 173 12.38 -0.43 -9.27
C GLU A 173 11.70 -0.86 -7.97
N SER A 174 10.72 -1.77 -8.08
CA SER A 174 10.08 -2.34 -6.90
C SER A 174 10.92 -3.52 -6.40
N THR A 175 11.68 -3.33 -5.32
CA THR A 175 12.31 -4.42 -4.55
C THR A 175 11.28 -5.08 -3.60
N ALA A 176 10.07 -5.35 -4.08
CA ALA A 176 9.28 -6.42 -3.48
C ALA A 176 9.95 -7.72 -3.96
N PRO A 177 10.25 -8.70 -3.10
CA PRO A 177 10.82 -9.96 -3.56
C PRO A 177 9.88 -10.52 -4.63
N THR A 178 10.35 -10.52 -5.87
CA THR A 178 9.81 -11.38 -6.90
C THR A 178 10.08 -12.79 -6.39
N ASP A 179 9.03 -13.46 -5.91
CA ASP A 179 9.05 -14.91 -5.75
C ASP A 179 9.55 -15.49 -7.08
N ARG A 180 10.77 -16.03 -7.04
CA ARG A 180 11.29 -16.98 -8.01
C ARG A 180 11.01 -18.36 -7.47
#